data_AF-A0A843RUZ3-F1
#
_entry.id   AF-A0A843RUZ3-F1
#
_cell.length_a   1.000
_cell.length_b   1.000
_cell.length_c   1.000
_cell.angle_alpha   90.00
_cell.angle_beta   90.00
_cell.angle_gamma   90.00
#
_symmetry.space_group_name_H-M   'P 1'
#
loop_
_entity.id
_entity.type
_entity.pdbx_description
1 polymer ?
#
loop_
_entity_poly.entity_id
_entity_poly.type
_entity_poly.pdbx_seq_one_letter_code
_entity_poly.pdbx_strand_id
1 'polypeptide(L)'
;MSSRLVNVRLDEDRLRKVRKLRERGVVLADLVREAIDEQFEAVTVAERPRDVEAIMTRIFEQYPDPPGVQPRTYDVHDRREARHAIVGTLRRKR
;
A
#
# COMPACT_ATOMS: atom_id res chain seq x y z
N MET A 1 21.72 7.06 8.84
CA MET A 1 20.52 7.11 7.99
C MET A 1 20.76 8.13 6.88
N SER A 2 20.48 7.78 5.63
CA SER A 2 20.67 8.70 4.49
C SER A 2 19.51 9.68 4.42
N SER A 3 19.67 10.89 4.92
CA SER A 3 18.67 11.96 4.74
C SER A 3 18.83 12.58 3.35
N ARG A 4 17.77 12.53 2.53
CA ARG A 4 17.74 13.21 1.23
C ARG A 4 17.03 14.56 1.39
N LEU A 5 17.63 15.63 0.89
CA LEU A 5 17.00 16.95 0.86
C LEU A 5 15.91 16.99 -0.21
N VAL A 6 14.74 17.49 0.17
CA VAL A 6 13.60 17.73 -0.72
C VAL A 6 13.31 19.23 -0.71
N ASN A 7 13.28 19.84 -1.90
CA ASN A 7 12.95 21.25 -2.07
C ASN A 7 11.51 21.38 -2.56
N VAL A 8 10.73 22.27 -1.94
CA VAL A 8 9.33 22.51 -2.28
C VAL A 8 9.15 23.99 -2.60
N ARG A 9 8.34 24.29 -3.64
CA ARG A 9 7.99 25.66 -4.00
C ARG A 9 6.77 26.10 -3.18
N LEU A 10 6.88 27.26 -2.54
CA LEU A 10 5.80 27.90 -1.81
C LEU A 10 5.41 29.18 -2.52
N ASP A 11 4.12 29.48 -2.58
CA ASP A 11 3.65 30.79 -3.02
C ASP A 11 3.84 31.86 -1.93
N GLU A 12 3.51 33.10 -2.27
CA GLU A 12 3.69 34.25 -1.38
C GLU A 12 2.87 34.15 -0.08
N ASP A 13 1.66 33.58 -0.14
CA ASP A 13 0.81 33.41 1.04
C ASP A 13 1.38 32.36 1.99
N ARG A 14 1.80 31.21 1.46
CA ARG A 14 2.49 30.17 2.23
C ARG A 14 3.80 30.70 2.81
N LEU A 15 4.58 31.49 2.05
CA LEU A 15 5.82 32.10 2.56
C LEU A 15 5.55 33.07 3.73
N ARG A 16 4.51 33.90 3.64
CA ARG A 16 4.08 34.78 4.75
C ARG A 16 3.74 33.98 6.01
N LYS A 17 3.01 32.87 5.87
CA LYS A 17 2.67 31.99 7.01
C LYS A 17 3.90 31.35 7.63
N VAL A 18 4.82 30.84 6.81
CA VAL A 18 6.08 30.24 7.29
C VAL A 18 6.93 31.24 8.07
N ARG A 19 7.02 32.50 7.61
CA ARG A 19 7.75 33.55 8.35
C ARG A 19 7.16 33.76 9.74
N LYS A 20 5.84 33.89 9.85
CA LYS A 20 5.13 34.06 11.13
C LYS A 20 5.28 32.85 12.05
N LEU A 21 5.32 31.63 11.50
CA LEU A 21 5.55 30.41 12.26
C LEU A 21 6.98 30.35 12.79
N ARG A 22 7.96 30.72 11.97
CA ARG A 22 9.37 30.79 12.38
C ARG A 22 9.60 31.81 13.49
N GLU A 23 8.94 32.97 13.45
CA GLU A 23 8.99 33.98 14.54
C GLU A 23 8.53 33.41 15.89
N ARG A 24 7.69 32.37 15.87
CA ARG A 24 7.20 31.66 17.06
C ARG A 24 8.04 30.42 17.40
N GLY A 25 9.19 30.23 16.76
CA GLY A 25 10.09 29.10 16.99
C GLY A 25 9.71 27.81 16.25
N VAL A 26 8.69 27.83 15.39
CA VAL A 26 8.25 26.64 14.66
C VAL A 26 9.06 26.47 13.36
N VAL A 27 9.70 25.32 13.21
CA VAL A 27 10.51 24.99 12.03
C VAL A 27 9.66 24.31 10.98
N LEU A 28 9.64 24.85 9.76
CA LEU A 28 8.87 24.30 8.64
C LEU A 28 9.17 22.82 8.36
N ALA A 29 10.42 22.41 8.50
CA ALA A 29 10.82 21.03 8.25
C ALA A 29 10.14 20.05 9.20
N ASP A 30 9.92 20.43 10.46
CA ASP A 30 9.27 19.56 11.45
C ASP A 30 7.79 19.46 11.16
N LEU A 31 7.13 20.59 10.84
CA LEU A 31 5.74 20.61 10.37
C LEU A 31 5.52 19.71 9.14
N VAL A 32 6.45 19.76 8.18
CA VAL A 32 6.33 18.95 6.96
C VAL A 32 6.54 17.47 7.26
N ARG A 33 7.47 17.11 8.14
CA ARG A 33 7.69 15.71 8.54
C ARG A 33 6.47 15.15 9.28
N GLU A 34 5.96 15.88 10.26
CA GLU A 34 4.76 15.48 11.01
C GLU A 34 3.55 15.33 10.08
N ALA A 35 3.32 16.27 9.17
CA ALA A 35 2.22 16.18 8.21
C ALA A 35 2.37 15.00 7.25
N ILE A 36 3.60 14.62 6.87
CA ILE A 36 3.85 13.42 6.06
C ILE A 36 3.51 12.17 6.86
N ASP A 37 3.98 12.07 8.10
CA ASP A 37 3.73 10.91 8.97
C ASP A 37 2.24 10.74 9.24
N GLU A 38 1.52 11.82 9.59
CA GLU A 38 0.07 11.80 9.79
C GLU A 38 -0.69 11.35 8.54
N GLN A 39 -0.32 11.88 7.37
CA GLN A 39 -0.98 11.52 6.12
C GLN A 39 -0.66 10.08 5.71
N PHE A 40 0.56 9.61 5.96
CA PHE A 40 0.97 8.24 5.70
C PHE A 40 0.20 7.26 6.60
N GLU A 41 0.08 7.56 7.89
CA GLU A 41 -0.73 6.77 8.82
C GLU A 41 -2.20 6.78 8.42
N ALA A 42 -2.76 7.92 8.01
CA ALA A 42 -4.15 8.00 7.56
C ALA A 42 -4.43 7.10 6.34
N VAL A 43 -3.48 6.99 5.41
CA VAL A 43 -3.58 6.07 4.26
C VAL A 43 -3.40 4.62 4.71
N THR A 44 -2.41 4.34 5.54
CA THR A 44 -2.08 2.97 5.97
C THR A 44 -3.15 2.37 6.90
N VAL A 45 -3.78 3.20 7.74
CA VAL A 45 -4.90 2.79 8.60
C VAL A 45 -6.14 2.37 7.79
N ALA A 46 -6.30 2.87 6.57
CA ALA A 46 -7.33 2.45 5.62
C ALA A 46 -6.96 1.18 4.82
N GLU A 47 -5.78 0.59 5.05
CA GLU A 47 -5.30 -0.66 4.44
C GLU A 47 -5.25 -1.82 5.45
N ARG A 48 -6.03 -1.75 6.54
CA ARG A 48 -6.05 -2.79 7.58
C ARG A 48 -6.64 -4.11 7.01
N PRO A 49 -6.44 -5.27 7.67
CA PRO A 49 -6.88 -6.58 7.16
C PRO A 49 -8.35 -6.69 6.75
N ARG A 50 -9.24 -5.87 7.35
CA ARG A 50 -10.66 -5.78 6.97
C ARG A 50 -10.86 -5.18 5.57
N ASP A 51 -9.95 -4.30 5.14
CA ASP A 51 -9.97 -3.69 3.82
C ASP A 51 -9.49 -4.67 2.75
N VAL A 52 -8.59 -5.60 3.09
CA VAL A 52 -8.17 -6.66 2.16
C VAL A 52 -9.34 -7.58 1.81
N GLU A 53 -10.14 -8.00 2.79
CA GLU A 53 -11.33 -8.81 2.55
C GLU A 53 -12.36 -8.06 1.70
N ALA A 54 -12.58 -6.78 1.96
CA ALA A 54 -13.48 -5.93 1.18
C ALA A 54 -12.99 -5.72 -0.27
N ILE A 55 -11.68 -5.50 -0.46
CA ILE A 55 -11.04 -5.36 -1.77
C ILE A 55 -11.15 -6.68 -2.54
N MET A 56 -10.82 -7.81 -1.91
CA MET A 56 -10.90 -9.12 -2.55
C MET A 56 -12.35 -9.46 -2.94
N THR A 57 -13.31 -9.17 -2.06
CA THR A 57 -14.74 -9.34 -2.34
C THR A 57 -15.15 -8.53 -3.56
N ARG A 58 -14.78 -7.25 -3.62
CA ARG A 58 -15.05 -6.38 -4.77
C ARG A 58 -14.42 -6.91 -6.07
N ILE A 59 -13.20 -7.47 -6.00
CA ILE A 59 -12.54 -8.07 -7.16
C ILE A 59 -13.35 -9.27 -7.67
N PHE A 60 -13.78 -10.17 -6.79
CA PHE A 60 -14.56 -11.36 -7.17
C PHE A 60 -15.98 -11.01 -7.65
N GLU A 61 -16.58 -9.93 -7.16
CA GLU A 61 -17.85 -9.42 -7.70
C GLU A 61 -17.70 -8.88 -9.13
N GLN A 62 -16.61 -8.16 -9.40
CA GLN A 62 -16.33 -7.61 -10.74
C GLN A 62 -15.88 -8.67 -11.74
N TYR A 63 -15.17 -9.70 -11.25
CA TYR A 63 -14.61 -10.79 -12.04
C TYR A 63 -14.96 -12.12 -11.38
N PRO A 64 -16.20 -12.61 -11.57
CA PRO A 64 -16.61 -13.88 -10.99
C PRO A 64 -15.79 -15.02 -11.57
N ASP A 65 -15.45 -15.99 -10.72
CA ASP A 65 -14.81 -17.22 -11.18
C ASP A 65 -15.70 -17.90 -12.23
N PRO A 66 -15.13 -18.39 -13.35
CA PRO A 66 -15.91 -19.07 -14.36
C PRO A 66 -16.58 -20.33 -13.78
N PRO A 67 -17.80 -20.68 -14.22
CA PRO A 67 -18.49 -21.85 -13.71
C PRO A 67 -17.70 -23.13 -14.02
N GLY A 68 -17.54 -24.00 -13.02
CA GLY A 68 -16.88 -25.30 -13.17
C GLY A 68 -15.38 -25.34 -12.83
N VAL A 69 -14.84 -24.31 -12.18
CA VAL A 69 -13.49 -24.37 -11.60
C VAL A 69 -13.45 -25.49 -10.56
N GLN A 70 -12.70 -26.55 -10.85
CA GLN A 70 -12.51 -27.63 -9.88
C GLN A 70 -11.73 -27.11 -8.67
N PRO A 71 -12.11 -27.51 -7.45
CA PRO A 71 -11.33 -27.22 -6.26
C PRO A 71 -9.88 -27.68 -6.44
N ARG A 72 -8.93 -26.91 -5.89
CA ARG A 72 -7.52 -27.32 -5.88
C ARG A 72 -7.40 -28.60 -5.05
N THR A 73 -6.77 -29.63 -5.60
CA THR A 73 -6.55 -30.92 -4.93
C THR A 73 -5.30 -30.93 -4.05
N TYR A 74 -4.68 -29.77 -3.83
CA TYR A 74 -3.45 -29.61 -3.08
C TYR A 74 -3.54 -28.38 -2.17
N ASP A 75 -2.84 -28.41 -1.04
CA ASP A 75 -2.75 -27.26 -0.15
C ASP A 75 -1.88 -26.16 -0.77
N VAL A 76 -2.43 -24.95 -0.86
CA VAL A 76 -1.73 -23.76 -1.34
C VAL A 76 -0.78 -23.17 -0.29
N HIS A 77 -0.96 -23.51 0.98
CA HIS A 77 -0.12 -23.07 2.08
C HIS A 77 1.07 -24.00 2.33
N ASP A 78 1.02 -25.27 1.87
CA ASP A 78 2.20 -26.15 1.79
C ASP A 78 3.01 -25.87 0.52
N ARG A 79 4.19 -25.27 0.72
CA ARG A 79 5.14 -24.94 -0.35
C ARG A 79 5.53 -26.15 -1.20
N ARG A 80 5.73 -27.32 -0.61
CA ARG A 80 6.18 -28.53 -1.33
C ARG A 80 5.04 -29.06 -2.20
N GLU A 81 3.84 -29.14 -1.63
CA GLU A 81 2.66 -29.64 -2.32
C GLU A 81 2.27 -28.73 -3.50
N ALA A 82 2.20 -27.42 -3.27
CA ALA A 82 1.94 -26.42 -4.30
C ALA A 82 2.96 -26.48 -5.43
N ARG A 83 4.26 -26.56 -5.10
CA ARG A 83 5.33 -26.67 -6.12
C ARG A 83 5.16 -27.93 -6.97
N HIS A 84 4.87 -29.08 -6.36
CA HIS A 84 4.68 -30.33 -7.07
C HIS A 84 3.47 -30.26 -8.02
N ALA A 85 2.34 -29.71 -7.56
CA ALA A 85 1.14 -29.56 -8.38
C ALA A 85 1.35 -28.60 -9.57
N ILE A 86 2.00 -27.46 -9.35
CA ILE A 86 2.32 -26.49 -10.41
C ILE A 86 3.24 -27.12 -11.45
N VAL A 87 4.35 -27.72 -11.03
CA VAL A 87 5.32 -28.36 -11.95
C VAL A 87 4.65 -29.51 -12.71
N GLY A 88 3.84 -30.33 -12.05
CA GLY A 88 3.10 -31.41 -12.68
C GLY A 88 2.13 -30.93 -13.76
N THR A 89 1.45 -29.80 -13.52
CA THR A 89 0.52 -29.19 -14.49
C THR A 89 1.27 -28.59 -15.69
N LEU A 90 2.38 -27.88 -15.45
CA LEU A 90 3.20 -27.28 -16.51
C LEU A 90 3.84 -28.35 -17.42
N ARG A 91 4.26 -29.47 -16.84
CA ARG A 91 4.79 -30.61 -17.61
C ARG A 91 3.72 -31.31 -18.45
N ARG A 92 2.46 -31.35 -17.99
CA ARG A 92 1.34 -31.98 -18.72
C ARG A 92 0.85 -31.18 -19.92
N LYS A 93 1.12 -29.87 -19.95
CA LYS A 93 0.73 -28.95 -21.03
C LYS A 93 1.77 -28.81 -22.15
N ARG A 94 2.97 -29.37 -21.96
CA ARG A 94 4.07 -29.32 -22.93
C ARG A 94 4.13 -30.61 -23.72
#